data_AF-A0A355PUS2-F1
#
_entry.id   AF-A0A355PUS2-F1
#
_cell.length_a   1.000
_cell.length_b   1.000
_cell.length_c   1.000
_cell.angle_alpha   90.00
_cell.angle_beta   90.00
_cell.angle_gamma   90.00
#
_symmetry.space_group_name_H-M   'P 1'
#
loop_
_entity.id
_entity.type
_entity.pdbx_description
1 polymer ?
#
loop_
_entity_poly.entity_id
_entity_poly.type
_entity_poly.pdbx_seq_one_letter_code
_entity_poly.pdbx_strand_id
1 'polypeptide(L)'
;MMTTTLRIALILVSLGTFSMIMRKIRQSRMQIESAIFWIVLALVLVVYSVFPKVADACASLLGIYATTNFLFLFAIFVLILKVFFMSIHISQLESKIKELVQAMALEEKKYEEEKR
;
A
#
# COMPACT_ATOMS: atom_id res chain seq x y z
N MET A 1 -7.79 18.77 -33.97
CA MET A 1 -7.50 19.43 -32.69
C MET A 1 -8.11 18.64 -31.53
N MET A 2 -7.45 17.54 -31.10
CA MET A 2 -7.89 16.69 -29.97
C MET A 2 -6.71 16.31 -29.04
N THR A 3 -5.58 17.03 -29.10
CA THR A 3 -4.35 16.67 -28.39
C THR A 3 -3.97 17.65 -27.29
N THR A 4 -4.26 18.94 -27.44
CA THR A 4 -3.96 19.98 -26.45
C THR A 4 -4.91 19.95 -25.26
N THR A 5 -6.21 19.76 -25.46
CA THR A 5 -7.21 19.70 -24.38
C THR A 5 -6.96 18.49 -23.47
N LEU A 6 -6.68 17.32 -24.04
CA LEU A 6 -6.32 16.11 -23.28
C LEU A 6 -4.97 16.27 -22.57
N ARG A 7 -3.96 16.89 -23.19
CA ARG A 7 -2.67 17.18 -22.52
C ARG A 7 -2.84 18.11 -21.33
N ILE A 8 -3.62 19.18 -21.48
CA ILE A 8 -3.87 20.13 -20.38
C ILE A 8 -4.66 19.44 -19.25
N ALA A 9 -5.68 18.64 -19.59
CA ALA A 9 -6.43 17.85 -18.61
C ALA A 9 -5.52 16.86 -17.86
N LEU A 10 -4.64 16.15 -18.58
CA LEU A 10 -3.67 15.22 -17.98
C LEU A 10 -2.67 15.93 -17.08
N ILE A 11 -2.18 17.11 -17.46
CA ILE A 11 -1.26 17.91 -16.64
C ILE A 11 -1.96 18.40 -15.36
N LEU A 12 -3.21 18.86 -15.46
CA LEU A 12 -3.97 19.30 -14.29
C LEU A 12 -4.28 18.13 -13.34
N VAL A 13 -4.69 16.98 -13.88
CA VAL A 13 -4.94 15.76 -13.09
C VAL A 13 -3.65 15.26 -12.46
N SER A 14 -2.52 15.28 -13.17
CA SER A 14 -1.23 14.82 -12.61
C SER A 14 -0.74 15.76 -11.52
N LEU A 15 -0.83 17.08 -11.71
CA LEU A 15 -0.48 18.09 -10.70
C LEU A 15 -1.39 17.99 -9.47
N GLY A 16 -2.69 17.77 -9.68
CA GLY A 16 -3.66 17.54 -8.61
C GLY A 16 -3.33 16.28 -7.81
N THR A 17 -3.08 15.17 -8.50
CA THR A 17 -2.73 13.88 -7.90
C THR A 17 -1.38 13.98 -7.14
N PHE A 18 -0.39 14.63 -7.75
CA PHE A 18 0.92 14.89 -7.13
C PHE A 18 0.78 15.74 -5.87
N SER A 19 -0.04 16.79 -5.90
CA SER A 19 -0.31 17.64 -4.74
C SER A 19 -1.03 16.88 -3.61
N MET A 20 -2.00 16.02 -3.96
CA MET A 20 -2.67 15.15 -2.98
C MET A 20 -1.70 14.16 -2.34
N ILE A 21 -0.84 13.52 -3.13
CA ILE A 21 0.19 12.59 -2.65
C ILE A 21 1.18 13.31 -1.75
N MET A 22 1.69 14.48 -2.15
CA MET A 22 2.62 15.29 -1.36
C MET A 22 2.03 15.69 -0.01
N ARG A 23 0.75 16.07 0.01
CA ARG A 23 0.02 16.43 1.24
C ARG A 23 -0.19 15.23 2.16
N LYS A 24 -0.54 14.06 1.61
CA LYS A 24 -0.64 12.78 2.35
C LYS A 24 0.71 12.32 2.91
N ILE A 25 1.81 12.49 2.16
CA ILE A 25 3.17 12.20 2.61
C ILE A 25 3.56 13.10 3.79
N ARG A 26 3.23 14.39 3.75
CA ARG A 26 3.59 15.33 4.83
C ARG A 26 2.80 15.11 6.13
N GLN A 27 1.58 14.58 6.04
CA GLN A 27 0.75 14.24 7.21
C GLN A 27 1.11 12.89 7.84
N SER A 28 1.75 11.99 7.11
CA SER A 28 2.05 10.64 7.58
C SER A 28 3.51 10.53 8.02
N ARG A 29 3.82 10.95 9.25
CA ARG A 29 5.06 10.56 9.97
C ARG A 29 5.14 9.04 10.24
N MET A 30 4.16 8.26 9.76
CA MET A 30 4.03 6.80 9.85
C MET A 30 4.66 6.11 8.61
N GLN A 31 5.84 6.54 8.17
CA GLN A 31 6.46 6.11 6.91
C GLN A 31 7.57 5.07 7.06
N ILE A 32 8.02 4.78 8.28
CA ILE A 32 9.14 3.87 8.50
C ILE A 32 8.72 2.42 8.14
N GLU A 33 7.55 1.96 8.61
CA GLU A 33 7.05 0.60 8.31
C GLU A 33 6.76 0.40 6.81
N SER A 34 6.16 1.38 6.15
CA SER A 34 5.86 1.29 4.71
C SER A 34 7.14 1.33 3.86
N ALA A 35 8.14 2.13 4.25
CA ALA A 35 9.42 2.20 3.53
C ALA A 35 10.22 0.90 3.63
N ILE A 36 10.19 0.21 4.78
CA ILE A 36 10.86 -1.09 4.96
C ILE A 36 10.36 -2.12 3.94
N PHE A 37 9.05 -2.21 3.72
CA PHE A 37 8.49 -3.12 2.70
C PHE A 37 9.05 -2.83 1.30
N TRP A 38 9.11 -1.57 0.90
CA TRP A 38 9.65 -1.16 -0.40
C TRP A 38 11.16 -1.41 -0.52
N ILE A 39 11.92 -1.22 0.56
CA ILE A 39 13.35 -1.53 0.62
C ILE A 39 13.58 -3.04 0.47
N VAL A 40 12.78 -3.87 1.17
CA VAL A 40 12.85 -5.34 1.04
C VAL A 40 12.47 -5.78 -0.37
N LEU A 41 11.42 -5.23 -0.96
CA LEU A 41 11.01 -5.52 -2.34
C LEU A 41 12.14 -5.17 -3.33
N ALA A 42 12.77 -4.00 -3.17
CA ALA A 42 13.90 -3.58 -4.00
C ALA A 42 15.10 -4.52 -3.81
N LEU A 43 15.40 -4.96 -2.59
CA LEU A 43 16.48 -5.90 -2.31
C LEU A 43 16.24 -7.25 -3.00
N VAL A 44 15.01 -7.78 -2.94
CA VAL A 44 14.64 -9.02 -3.63
C VAL A 44 14.83 -8.88 -5.14
N LEU A 45 14.47 -7.74 -5.73
CA LEU A 45 14.71 -7.45 -7.14
C LEU A 45 16.19 -7.37 -7.49
N VAL A 46 17.02 -6.77 -6.62
CA VAL A 46 18.48 -6.73 -6.83
C VAL A 46 19.08 -8.14 -6.78
N VAL A 47 18.71 -8.96 -5.80
CA VAL A 47 19.15 -10.35 -5.71
C VAL A 47 18.76 -11.14 -6.96
N TYR A 48 17.53 -10.95 -7.46
CA TYR A 48 17.07 -11.53 -8.71
C TYR A 48 17.89 -11.05 -9.91
N SER A 49 18.18 -9.75 -9.99
CA SER A 49 18.97 -9.17 -11.08
C SER A 49 20.41 -9.70 -11.11
N VAL A 50 20.98 -10.07 -9.96
CA VAL A 50 22.33 -10.66 -9.87
C VAL A 50 22.30 -12.16 -10.19
N PHE A 51 21.20 -12.86 -9.86
CA PHE A 51 21.04 -14.30 -10.07
C PHE A 51 19.81 -14.66 -10.93
N PRO A 52 19.76 -14.24 -12.21
CA PRO A 52 18.63 -14.55 -13.10
C PRO A 52 18.48 -16.06 -13.36
N LYS A 53 19.56 -16.84 -13.22
CA LYS A 53 19.58 -18.30 -13.45
C LYS A 53 18.63 -19.09 -12.55
N VAL A 54 18.46 -18.66 -11.29
CA VAL A 54 17.54 -19.34 -10.35
C VAL A 54 16.09 -19.13 -10.80
N ALA A 55 15.80 -17.94 -11.29
CA ALA A 55 14.48 -17.61 -11.74
C ALA A 55 14.14 -18.16 -13.12
N ASP A 56 15.11 -18.24 -14.02
CA ASP A 56 14.98 -18.97 -15.28
C ASP A 56 14.68 -20.45 -15.03
N ALA A 57 15.33 -21.07 -14.03
CA ALA A 57 15.04 -22.45 -13.67
C ALA A 57 13.59 -22.60 -13.16
N CYS A 58 13.11 -21.72 -12.29
CA CYS A 58 11.71 -21.73 -11.84
C CYS A 58 10.72 -21.42 -12.98
N ALA A 59 11.03 -20.45 -13.85
CA ALA A 59 10.18 -20.07 -14.98
C ALA A 59 10.07 -21.21 -16.00
N SER A 60 11.18 -21.92 -16.26
CA SER A 60 11.19 -23.10 -17.13
C SER A 60 10.35 -24.25 -16.56
N LEU A 61 10.36 -24.45 -15.23
CA LEU A 61 9.52 -25.44 -14.55
C LEU A 61 8.01 -25.09 -14.62
N LEU A 62 7.68 -23.80 -14.57
CA LEU A 62 6.32 -23.27 -14.67
C LEU A 62 5.83 -23.12 -16.13
N GLY A 63 6.69 -23.35 -17.14
CA GLY A 63 6.35 -23.23 -18.55
C GLY A 63 6.21 -21.78 -19.05
N ILE A 64 6.82 -20.81 -18.37
CA ILE A 64 6.74 -19.38 -18.70
C ILE A 64 7.86 -19.04 -19.69
N TYR A 65 7.50 -18.65 -20.91
CA TYR A 65 8.44 -18.35 -22.01
C TYR A 65 9.35 -17.13 -21.77
N ALA A 66 8.98 -16.21 -20.87
CA ALA A 66 9.75 -15.01 -20.59
C ALA A 66 10.00 -14.83 -19.08
N THR A 67 11.27 -14.80 -18.69
CA THR A 67 11.77 -14.53 -17.33
C THR A 67 11.13 -13.27 -16.73
N THR A 68 10.91 -12.25 -17.57
CA THR A 68 10.22 -11.00 -17.22
C THR A 68 8.80 -11.21 -16.70
N ASN A 69 8.04 -12.14 -17.29
CA ASN A 69 6.66 -12.41 -16.88
C ASN A 69 6.59 -13.07 -15.51
N PHE A 70 7.54 -13.94 -15.17
CA PHE A 70 7.64 -14.51 -13.83
C PHE A 70 7.88 -13.42 -12.77
N LEU A 71 8.76 -12.46 -13.08
CA LEU A 71 9.05 -11.35 -12.17
C LEU A 71 7.84 -10.44 -11.97
N PHE A 72 7.07 -10.16 -13.04
CA PHE A 72 5.79 -9.45 -12.92
C PHE A 72 4.77 -10.23 -12.10
N LEU A 73 4.59 -11.52 -12.35
CA LEU A 73 3.65 -12.36 -11.61
C LEU A 73 4.01 -12.41 -10.12
N PHE A 74 5.30 -12.55 -9.81
CA PHE A 74 5.81 -12.54 -8.45
C PHE A 74 5.60 -11.18 -7.77
N ALA A 75 5.90 -10.07 -8.46
CA ALA A 75 5.67 -8.73 -7.93
C ALA A 75 4.18 -8.47 -7.65
N ILE A 76 3.29 -8.84 -8.57
CA ILE A 76 1.84 -8.72 -8.40
C ILE A 76 1.38 -9.57 -7.21
N PHE A 77 1.86 -10.81 -7.09
CA PHE A 77 1.54 -11.68 -5.96
C PHE A 77 1.95 -11.07 -4.62
N VAL A 78 3.18 -10.55 -4.51
CA VAL A 78 3.69 -9.87 -3.32
C VAL A 78 2.86 -8.61 -3.00
N LEU A 79 2.47 -7.84 -4.01
CA LEU A 79 1.61 -6.66 -3.84
C LEU A 79 0.22 -7.05 -3.34
N ILE A 80 -0.39 -8.11 -3.86
CA ILE A 80 -1.69 -8.61 -3.39
C ILE A 80 -1.59 -9.01 -1.92
N LEU A 81 -0.57 -9.76 -1.53
CA LEU A 81 -0.34 -10.12 -0.13
C LEU A 81 -0.20 -8.86 0.74
N LYS A 82 0.58 -7.86 0.30
CA LYS A 82 0.71 -6.59 1.02
C LYS A 82 -0.62 -5.88 1.20
N VAL A 83 -1.46 -5.83 0.15
CA VAL A 83 -2.79 -5.21 0.23
C VAL A 83 -3.68 -5.98 1.21
N PHE A 84 -3.61 -7.31 1.21
CA PHE A 84 -4.36 -8.15 2.14
C PHE A 84 -3.93 -7.94 3.60
N PHE A 85 -2.63 -7.94 3.89
CA PHE A 85 -2.10 -7.62 5.22
C PHE A 85 -2.49 -6.21 5.68
N MET A 86 -2.44 -5.24 4.77
CA MET A 86 -2.89 -3.87 5.04
C MET A 86 -4.38 -3.83 5.37
N SER A 87 -5.21 -4.61 4.67
CA SER A 87 -6.65 -4.74 4.95
C SER A 87 -6.91 -5.30 6.36
N ILE A 88 -6.18 -6.35 6.77
CA ILE A 88 -6.28 -6.92 8.11
C ILE A 88 -5.90 -5.89 9.18
N HIS A 89 -4.79 -5.18 8.99
CA HIS A 89 -4.35 -4.13 9.91
C HIS A 89 -5.40 -3.02 10.07
N ILE A 90 -6.02 -2.59 8.97
CA ILE A 90 -7.10 -1.60 8.99
C ILE A 90 -8.29 -2.15 9.78
N SER A 91 -8.70 -3.39 9.51
CA SER A 91 -9.83 -4.01 10.22
C SER A 91 -9.61 -4.08 11.73
N GLN A 92 -8.41 -4.45 12.17
CA GLN A 92 -8.07 -4.45 13.61
C GLN A 92 -8.08 -3.05 14.22
N LEU A 93 -7.65 -2.04 13.46
CA LEU A 93 -7.65 -0.67 13.92
C LEU A 93 -9.09 -0.14 14.06
N GLU A 94 -9.97 -0.47 13.12
CA GLU A 94 -11.40 -0.14 13.20
C GLU A 94 -12.06 -0.76 14.43
N SER A 95 -11.76 -2.03 14.76
CA SER A 95 -12.26 -2.66 15.98
C SER A 95 -11.81 -1.92 17.24
N LYS A 96 -10.53 -1.55 17.35
CA LYS A 96 -10.01 -0.80 18.50
C LYS A 96 -10.64 0.58 18.63
N ILE A 97 -10.84 1.28 17.51
CA ILE A 97 -11.53 2.58 17.50
C ILE A 97 -12.96 2.41 18.00
N LYS A 98 -13.67 1.36 17.58
CA LYS A 98 -15.03 1.07 18.04
C LYS A 98 -15.09 0.82 19.55
N GLU A 99 -14.17 0.04 20.08
CA GLU A 99 -14.06 -0.21 21.54
C GLU A 99 -13.79 1.08 22.32
N LEU A 100 -12.86 1.92 21.84
CA LEU A 100 -12.55 3.22 22.45
C LEU A 100 -13.76 4.15 22.46
N VAL A 101 -14.47 4.26 21.34
CA VAL A 101 -15.69 5.09 21.24
C VAL A 101 -16.77 4.60 22.21
N GLN A 102 -16.94 3.28 22.36
CA GLN A 102 -17.90 2.71 23.31
C GLN A 102 -17.49 2.99 24.77
N ALA A 103 -16.21 2.88 25.11
CA ALA A 103 -15.70 3.21 26.43
C ALA A 103 -15.95 4.69 26.77
N MET A 104 -15.65 5.59 25.85
CA MET A 104 -15.92 7.03 26.01
C MET A 104 -17.41 7.32 26.21
N ALA A 105 -18.29 6.68 25.43
CA ALA A 105 -19.73 6.89 25.57
C ALA A 105 -20.28 6.40 26.93
N LEU A 106 -19.75 5.29 27.45
CA LEU A 106 -20.10 4.79 28.78
C LEU A 106 -19.58 5.71 29.89
N GLU A 107 -18.38 6.26 29.72
CA GLU A 107 -17.78 7.19 30.68
C GLU A 107 -18.53 8.54 30.72
N GLU A 108 -18.89 9.10 29.57
CA GLU A 108 -19.72 10.30 29.46
C GLU A 108 -21.07 10.11 30.18
N LYS A 109 -21.72 8.95 29.96
CA LYS A 109 -23.00 8.63 30.60
C LYS A 109 -22.89 8.56 32.13
N LYS A 110 -21.81 7.98 32.67
CA LYS A 110 -21.58 7.93 34.12
C LYS A 110 -21.41 9.34 34.71
N TYR A 111 -20.67 10.20 34.02
CA TYR A 111 -20.50 11.60 34.41
C TYR A 111 -21.82 12.37 34.43
N GLU A 112 -22.74 12.11 33.50
CA GLU A 112 -24.07 12.71 33.50
C GLU A 112 -24.95 12.21 34.66
N GLU A 113 -24.87 10.92 35.00
CA GLU A 113 -25.61 10.34 36.12
C GLU A 113 -25.11 10.85 37.49
N GLU A 114 -23.81 11.05 37.68
CA GLU A 114 -23.24 11.60 38.93
C GLU A 114 -23.55 13.09 39.16
N LYS A 115 -23.83 13.84 38.09
CA LYS A 115 -24.20 15.27 38.18
C LYS A 115 -25.68 15.50 38.50
N ARG A 116 -26.51 14.46 38.47
CA ARG A 116 -27.97 14.54 38.59
C ARG A 116 -28.45 14.20 39.99
#